data_AF-A0A913WXY6-F1
#
_entry.id   AF-A0A913WXY6-F1
#
_cell.length_a   1.000
_cell.length_b   1.000
_cell.length_c   1.000
_cell.angle_alpha   90.00
_cell.angle_beta   90.00
_cell.angle_gamma   90.00
#
_symmetry.space_group_name_H-M   'P 1'
#
loop_
_entity.id
_entity.type
_entity.pdbx_description
1 polymer ?
#
loop_
_entity_poly.entity_id
_entity_poly.type
_entity_poly.pdbx_seq_one_letter_code
_entity_poly.pdbx_strand_id
1 'polypeptide(L)'
;MKSFILYYGTLCSLFALKVQASCNSFPTIPGVAMTGSLLKAYKVPTLYECYSECNSSNYSTKCRSINYFLRDSLCHHNRLKVSDKPENKMQHSDSIYADNPNATGNVTSTSSSESAKEWVLIARFSNIDTKNWMAYNGEWWYDITTDQGDKTSTVGSLDMITSAFWTQKGREIKITRTDDPTHTPLLVTTSNCLGDMTFREKISSYGNFRNGAVWSSEKCLGNCAVTYGGKYQSTVGFSQSSCDGDVLTRNKIGFWCDYGAGDGAVISIGGVGSACGRADHGLAVTEENAGKFGTSAGCDFGDYGTSSCQKQSYALNLWVQ
;
A
#
# COMPACT_ATOMS: atom_id res chain seq x y z
N MET A 1 2.34 -3.14 -34.32
CA MET A 1 2.26 -3.63 -32.92
C MET A 1 3.44 -4.55 -32.67
N LYS A 2 4.42 -4.11 -31.87
CA LYS A 2 5.66 -4.85 -31.62
C LYS A 2 5.42 -5.85 -30.49
N SER A 3 5.63 -7.13 -30.79
CA SER A 3 5.61 -8.23 -29.83
C SER A 3 6.72 -8.06 -28.78
N PHE A 4 6.38 -8.20 -27.51
CA PHE A 4 7.35 -8.37 -26.43
C PHE A 4 7.84 -9.82 -26.45
N ILE A 5 9.12 -10.01 -26.76
CA ILE A 5 9.82 -11.30 -26.64
C ILE A 5 10.53 -11.30 -25.28
N LEU A 6 10.12 -12.20 -24.39
CA LEU A 6 10.89 -12.57 -23.19
C LEU A 6 12.13 -13.33 -23.65
N TYR A 7 13.31 -12.74 -23.51
CA TYR A 7 14.58 -13.45 -23.72
C TYR A 7 14.96 -14.21 -22.44
N TYR A 8 14.78 -15.53 -22.47
CA TYR A 8 15.51 -16.43 -21.59
C TYR A 8 16.95 -16.51 -22.11
N GLY A 9 17.91 -16.03 -21.34
CA GLY A 9 19.34 -16.13 -21.71
C GLY A 9 19.83 -17.57 -21.62
N THR A 10 19.88 -18.27 -22.75
CA THR A 10 20.45 -19.63 -22.85
C THR A 10 21.75 -19.58 -23.65
N LEU A 11 22.89 -19.86 -23.02
CA LEU A 11 24.16 -20.11 -23.69
C LEU A 11 24.83 -21.31 -23.02
N CYS A 12 24.62 -22.49 -23.60
CA CYS A 12 25.25 -23.73 -23.19
C CYS A 12 26.31 -24.07 -24.26
N SER A 13 27.59 -23.88 -23.94
CA SER A 13 28.69 -24.30 -24.81
C SER A 13 29.12 -25.71 -24.44
N LEU A 14 29.15 -26.58 -25.45
CA LEU A 14 29.49 -28.00 -25.38
C LEU A 14 30.88 -28.24 -24.77
N PHE A 15 30.94 -29.02 -23.69
CA PHE A 15 32.05 -29.95 -23.44
C PHE A 15 31.46 -31.27 -22.93
N ALA A 16 31.84 -32.35 -23.61
CA ALA A 16 31.42 -33.70 -23.35
C ALA A 16 31.95 -34.22 -21.99
N LEU A 17 31.22 -35.21 -21.45
CA LEU A 17 31.48 -36.05 -20.27
C LEU A 17 30.93 -35.57 -18.92
N LYS A 18 29.74 -36.09 -18.63
CA LYS A 18 29.21 -36.44 -17.29
C LYS A 18 29.48 -35.45 -16.15
N VAL A 19 28.88 -34.27 -16.22
CA VAL A 19 28.45 -33.55 -15.00
C VAL A 19 27.07 -32.98 -15.30
N GLN A 20 26.09 -33.39 -14.50
CA GLN A 20 24.73 -32.87 -14.54
C GLN A 20 24.79 -31.44 -13.97
N ALA A 21 25.14 -30.47 -14.81
CA ALA A 21 25.25 -29.08 -14.42
C ALA A 21 23.83 -28.54 -14.14
N SER A 22 23.51 -28.37 -12.86
CA SER A 22 22.36 -27.60 -12.39
C SER A 22 22.44 -26.20 -12.99
N CYS A 23 21.62 -25.91 -14.01
CA CYS A 23 21.46 -24.55 -14.52
C CYS A 23 20.64 -23.76 -13.51
N ASN A 24 21.32 -23.08 -12.58
CA ASN A 24 20.70 -22.14 -11.68
C ASN A 24 20.29 -20.89 -12.47
N SER A 25 19.08 -20.90 -13.03
CA SER A 25 18.49 -19.73 -13.68
C SER A 25 18.04 -18.73 -12.62
N PHE A 26 18.50 -17.50 -12.71
CA PHE A 26 18.01 -16.38 -11.89
C PHE A 26 17.30 -15.34 -12.78
N PRO A 27 16.21 -14.70 -12.30
CA PRO A 27 15.51 -13.67 -13.07
C PRO A 27 16.42 -12.48 -13.38
N THR A 28 16.38 -11.99 -14.62
CA THR A 28 17.15 -10.82 -15.07
C THR A 28 16.26 -9.83 -15.79
N ILE A 29 16.66 -8.55 -15.78
CA ILE A 29 15.98 -7.45 -16.46
C ILE A 29 16.98 -6.78 -17.42
N PRO A 30 16.84 -6.95 -18.75
CA PRO A 30 17.68 -6.28 -19.73
C PRO A 30 17.39 -4.77 -19.78
N GLY A 31 18.39 -3.99 -20.16
CA GLY A 31 18.25 -2.54 -20.42
C GLY A 31 18.09 -1.69 -19.17
N VAL A 32 18.27 -2.28 -17.98
CA VAL A 32 18.08 -1.61 -16.69
C VAL A 32 19.34 -1.71 -15.85
N ALA A 33 19.68 -0.63 -15.17
CA ALA A 33 20.72 -0.61 -14.15
C ALA A 33 20.20 0.10 -12.90
N MET A 34 20.57 -0.42 -11.73
CA MET A 34 20.40 0.23 -10.44
C MET A 34 21.53 1.23 -10.22
N THR A 35 21.19 2.50 -9.94
CA THR A 35 22.15 3.55 -9.63
C THR A 35 22.12 3.94 -8.14
N GLY A 36 23.04 4.80 -7.69
CA GLY A 36 23.02 5.37 -6.34
C GLY A 36 23.22 4.39 -5.18
N SER A 37 23.62 3.13 -5.44
CA SER A 37 23.76 2.08 -4.42
C SER A 37 24.95 1.13 -4.65
N LEU A 38 25.94 1.58 -5.43
CA LEU A 38 27.12 0.79 -5.79
C LEU A 38 27.94 0.39 -4.55
N LEU A 39 28.19 -0.92 -4.40
CA LEU A 39 29.15 -1.49 -3.46
C LEU A 39 30.55 -1.54 -4.05
N LYS A 40 30.61 -2.12 -5.25
CA LYS A 40 31.85 -2.51 -5.91
C LYS A 40 31.59 -2.55 -7.40
N ALA A 41 32.53 -2.03 -8.17
CA ALA A 41 32.59 -2.18 -9.61
C ALA A 41 33.89 -2.90 -9.97
N TYR A 42 33.83 -3.93 -10.80
CA TYR A 42 35.00 -4.69 -11.24
C TYR A 42 34.70 -5.45 -12.53
N LYS A 43 35.74 -5.75 -13.32
CA LYS A 43 35.57 -6.49 -14.58
C LYS A 43 35.47 -7.98 -14.31
N VAL A 44 34.49 -8.63 -14.94
CA VAL A 44 34.32 -10.09 -14.97
C VAL A 44 33.82 -10.52 -16.36
N PRO A 45 34.35 -11.62 -16.92
CA PRO A 45 33.96 -12.14 -18.23
C PRO A 45 32.45 -12.39 -18.44
N THR A 46 31.73 -12.77 -17.38
CA THR A 46 30.33 -13.22 -17.51
C THR A 46 29.39 -12.64 -16.45
N LEU A 47 28.12 -12.51 -16.82
CA LEU A 47 27.02 -12.21 -15.89
C LEU A 47 26.94 -13.23 -14.75
N TYR A 48 27.20 -14.50 -15.06
CA TYR A 48 27.18 -15.57 -14.05
C TYR A 48 28.25 -15.36 -12.98
N GLU A 49 29.48 -15.02 -13.37
CA GLU A 49 30.55 -14.70 -12.41
C GLU A 49 30.23 -13.45 -11.58
N CYS A 50 29.63 -12.43 -12.21
CA CYS A 50 29.15 -11.26 -11.49
C CYS A 50 28.14 -11.64 -10.39
N TYR A 51 27.22 -12.54 -10.71
CA TYR A 51 26.19 -13.02 -9.79
C TYR A 51 26.74 -13.98 -8.72
N SER A 52 27.61 -14.93 -9.09
CA SER A 52 28.18 -15.92 -8.17
C SER A 52 29.02 -15.25 -7.08
N GLU A 53 29.79 -14.22 -7.45
CA GLU A 53 30.56 -13.42 -6.50
C GLU A 53 29.67 -12.62 -5.54
N CYS A 54 28.57 -12.04 -6.05
CA CYS A 54 27.55 -11.36 -5.23
C CYS A 54 26.93 -12.33 -4.20
N ASN A 55 26.81 -13.60 -4.58
CA ASN A 55 26.25 -14.66 -3.76
C ASN A 55 27.30 -15.41 -2.89
N SER A 56 28.58 -15.04 -2.96
CA SER A 56 29.62 -15.66 -2.14
C SER A 56 29.39 -15.37 -0.65
N SER A 57 29.76 -16.31 0.22
CA SER A 57 29.52 -16.23 1.68
C SER A 57 30.09 -14.98 2.36
N ASN A 58 31.13 -14.37 1.77
CA ASN A 58 31.74 -13.15 2.28
C ASN A 58 30.97 -11.86 1.90
N TYR A 59 30.05 -11.94 0.93
CA TYR A 59 29.35 -10.78 0.37
C TYR A 59 27.83 -10.92 0.30
N SER A 60 27.28 -12.12 0.53
CA SER A 60 25.85 -12.41 0.36
C SER A 60 24.94 -11.50 1.20
N THR A 61 25.36 -11.11 2.41
CA THR A 61 24.58 -10.19 3.26
C THR A 61 24.63 -8.74 2.82
N LYS A 62 25.59 -8.34 1.97
CA LYS A 62 25.79 -6.96 1.52
C LYS A 62 25.30 -6.74 0.09
N CYS A 63 25.57 -7.69 -0.81
CA CYS A 63 25.19 -7.59 -2.21
C CYS A 63 23.74 -8.04 -2.43
N ARG A 64 22.85 -7.09 -2.73
CA ARG A 64 21.41 -7.34 -2.86
C ARG A 64 20.92 -7.37 -4.30
N SER A 65 21.67 -6.76 -5.23
CA SER A 65 21.44 -6.86 -6.66
C SER A 65 22.74 -6.63 -7.42
N ILE A 66 22.74 -6.93 -8.72
CA ILE A 66 23.84 -6.67 -9.63
C ILE A 66 23.38 -5.88 -10.86
N ASN A 67 24.28 -5.08 -11.42
CA ASN A 67 24.23 -4.68 -12.83
C ASN A 67 25.42 -5.31 -13.56
N TYR A 68 25.19 -5.86 -14.73
CA TYR A 68 26.25 -6.34 -15.61
C TYR A 68 26.19 -5.59 -16.94
N PHE A 69 27.24 -4.85 -17.27
CA PHE A 69 27.33 -4.09 -18.51
C PHE A 69 28.05 -4.92 -19.55
N LEU A 70 27.32 -5.29 -20.59
CA LEU A 70 27.74 -6.26 -21.61
C LEU A 70 28.98 -5.82 -22.38
N ARG A 71 29.05 -4.53 -22.75
CA ARG A 71 30.15 -4.00 -23.58
C ARG A 71 31.48 -3.98 -22.85
N ASP A 72 31.46 -3.64 -21.56
CA ASP A 72 32.68 -3.42 -20.77
C ASP A 72 33.08 -4.61 -19.92
N SER A 73 32.29 -5.70 -19.96
CA SER A 73 32.39 -6.84 -19.05
C SER A 73 32.46 -6.37 -17.59
N LEU A 74 31.64 -5.38 -17.25
CA LEU A 74 31.72 -4.66 -15.99
C LEU A 74 30.58 -5.09 -15.07
N CYS A 75 30.94 -5.60 -13.90
CA CYS A 75 30.01 -5.99 -12.85
C CYS A 75 29.93 -4.91 -11.79
N HIS A 76 28.72 -4.45 -11.51
CA HIS A 76 28.39 -3.61 -10.36
C HIS A 76 27.59 -4.44 -9.37
N HIS A 77 28.09 -4.55 -8.15
CA HIS A 77 27.33 -5.05 -7.01
C HIS A 77 26.64 -3.88 -6.33
N ASN A 78 25.39 -4.06 -5.91
CA ASN A 78 24.61 -3.00 -5.28
C ASN A 78 24.11 -3.41 -3.89
N ARG A 79 23.99 -2.43 -3.01
CA ARG A 79 23.40 -2.57 -1.66
C ARG A 79 21.88 -2.69 -1.69
N LEU A 80 21.27 -2.23 -2.78
CA LEU A 80 19.84 -2.12 -2.94
C LEU A 80 19.39 -2.81 -4.22
N LYS A 81 18.13 -3.21 -4.23
CA LYS A 81 17.35 -3.67 -5.37
C LYS A 81 16.57 -2.49 -5.94
N VAL A 82 16.17 -2.61 -7.20
CA VAL A 82 15.23 -1.68 -7.84
C VAL A 82 13.91 -1.60 -7.06
N SER A 83 13.46 -2.71 -6.45
CA SER A 83 12.25 -2.70 -5.60
C SER A 83 12.40 -1.88 -4.32
N ASP A 84 13.63 -1.69 -3.83
CA ASP A 84 13.87 -0.92 -2.60
C ASP A 84 13.87 0.60 -2.85
N LYS A 85 14.37 1.01 -4.02
CA LYS A 85 14.41 2.42 -4.47
C LYS A 85 14.14 2.51 -5.97
N PRO A 86 12.86 2.48 -6.40
CA PRO A 86 12.48 2.52 -7.81
C PRO A 86 13.00 3.74 -8.57
N GLU A 87 13.18 4.87 -7.88
CA GLU A 87 13.74 6.12 -8.41
C GLU A 87 15.20 5.96 -8.88
N ASN A 88 15.93 4.97 -8.37
CA ASN A 88 17.29 4.64 -8.80
C ASN A 88 17.33 3.65 -9.98
N LYS A 89 16.17 3.30 -10.54
CA LYS A 89 16.09 2.50 -11.76
C LYS A 89 16.42 3.38 -12.95
N MET A 90 17.58 3.16 -13.56
CA MET A 90 18.00 3.87 -14.76
C MET A 90 17.91 2.96 -15.98
N GLN A 91 17.44 3.50 -17.09
CA GLN A 91 17.52 2.83 -18.39
C GLN A 91 18.97 2.87 -18.88
N HIS A 92 19.52 1.71 -19.21
CA HIS A 92 20.86 1.59 -19.76
C HIS A 92 20.89 0.42 -20.74
N SER A 93 20.89 0.70 -22.03
CA SER A 93 20.64 -0.30 -23.09
C SER A 93 21.60 -1.50 -23.07
N ASP A 94 22.83 -1.31 -22.59
CA ASP A 94 23.85 -2.37 -22.54
C ASP A 94 23.95 -3.09 -21.19
N SER A 95 23.01 -2.87 -20.26
CA SER A 95 23.05 -3.51 -18.93
C SER A 95 22.05 -4.65 -18.78
N ILE A 96 22.39 -5.57 -17.88
CA ILE A 96 21.49 -6.59 -17.35
C ILE A 96 21.46 -6.44 -15.83
N TYR A 97 20.26 -6.29 -15.27
CA TYR A 97 20.03 -6.22 -13.84
C TYR A 97 19.55 -7.58 -13.30
N ALA A 98 19.95 -7.95 -12.07
CA ALA A 98 19.40 -9.10 -11.36
C ALA A 98 19.37 -8.90 -9.85
N ASP A 99 18.32 -9.38 -9.20
CA ASP A 99 18.24 -9.45 -7.73
C ASP A 99 19.08 -10.60 -7.19
N ASN A 100 19.70 -10.41 -6.01
CA ASN A 100 20.26 -11.51 -5.23
C ASN A 100 19.20 -12.03 -4.24
N PRO A 101 18.61 -13.23 -4.44
CA PRO A 101 17.62 -13.81 -3.54
C PRO A 101 18.23 -14.36 -2.24
N ASN A 102 19.54 -14.61 -2.22
CA ASN A 102 20.25 -15.21 -1.07
C ASN A 102 20.80 -14.17 -0.09
N ALA A 103 20.45 -12.89 -0.26
CA ALA A 103 20.80 -11.84 0.69
C ALA A 103 19.98 -11.98 1.98
N THR A 104 20.41 -12.84 2.89
CA THR A 104 19.78 -13.12 4.21
C THR A 104 20.27 -12.22 5.34
N GLY A 105 20.91 -11.10 5.02
CA GLY A 105 21.44 -10.16 6.03
C GLY A 105 20.42 -9.13 6.49
N ASN A 106 20.10 -9.15 7.79
CA ASN A 106 19.45 -8.03 8.48
C ASN A 106 20.27 -6.75 8.28
N VAL A 107 19.59 -5.68 7.86
CA VAL A 107 20.14 -4.33 7.74
C VAL A 107 20.61 -3.87 9.13
N THR A 108 21.91 -3.92 9.40
CA THR A 108 22.52 -3.15 10.49
C THR A 108 22.79 -1.75 9.94
N SER A 109 21.79 -0.90 10.05
CA SER A 109 21.83 0.52 9.70
C SER A 109 22.56 1.31 10.78
N THR A 110 23.86 1.57 10.58
CA THR A 110 24.55 2.66 11.31
C THR A 110 24.17 4.01 10.69
N SER A 111 23.11 4.58 11.26
CA SER A 111 22.88 6.01 11.52
C SER A 111 23.33 7.04 10.47
N SER A 112 22.49 7.23 9.45
CA SER A 112 21.77 8.49 9.24
C SER A 112 20.39 8.11 8.70
N SER A 113 19.53 7.68 9.61
CA SER A 113 18.24 7.07 9.32
C SER A 113 17.20 8.12 8.91
N GLU A 114 17.13 8.45 7.64
CA GLU A 114 15.81 8.48 7.00
C GLU A 114 15.50 7.02 6.66
N SER A 115 14.78 6.36 7.57
CA SER A 115 14.22 5.04 7.28
C SER A 115 13.44 5.14 5.97
N ALA A 116 13.62 4.17 5.08
CA ALA A 116 12.58 3.92 4.10
C ALA A 116 11.29 3.74 4.91
N LYS A 117 10.40 4.73 4.84
CA LYS A 117 9.25 4.75 5.72
C LYS A 117 8.42 3.49 5.39
N GLU A 118 8.31 2.57 6.32
CA GLU A 118 7.62 1.30 6.06
C GLU A 118 6.13 1.51 6.27
N TRP A 119 5.31 0.98 5.36
CA TRP A 119 3.85 1.03 5.52
C TRP A 119 3.41 -0.04 6.52
N VAL A 120 2.75 0.38 7.59
CA VAL A 120 2.24 -0.51 8.64
C VAL A 120 0.74 -0.72 8.46
N LEU A 121 0.29 -1.97 8.42
CA LEU A 121 -1.14 -2.32 8.35
C LEU A 121 -1.80 -2.03 9.71
N ILE A 122 -2.82 -1.18 9.72
CA ILE A 122 -3.51 -0.78 10.96
C ILE A 122 -4.94 -1.29 11.06
N ALA A 123 -5.62 -1.46 9.94
CA ALA A 123 -7.03 -1.84 9.91
C ALA A 123 -7.42 -2.53 8.61
N ARG A 124 -8.52 -3.29 8.66
CA ARG A 124 -9.20 -3.87 7.51
C ARG A 124 -10.71 -3.72 7.67
N PHE A 125 -11.36 -3.30 6.58
CA PHE A 125 -12.80 -3.08 6.49
C PHE A 125 -13.40 -4.12 5.56
N SER A 126 -14.36 -4.90 6.07
CA SER A 126 -15.05 -5.93 5.31
C SER A 126 -16.55 -5.86 5.50
N ASN A 127 -17.31 -5.98 4.41
CA ASN A 127 -18.77 -6.11 4.48
C ASN A 127 -19.24 -7.59 4.61
N ILE A 128 -18.32 -8.56 4.72
CA ILE A 128 -18.68 -10.00 4.76
C ILE A 128 -19.16 -10.40 6.15
N ASP A 129 -18.57 -9.82 7.19
CA ASP A 129 -18.75 -10.14 8.59
C ASP A 129 -19.63 -9.12 9.32
N THR A 130 -19.49 -9.06 10.64
CA THR A 130 -20.25 -8.14 11.47
C THR A 130 -19.77 -6.71 11.22
N LYS A 131 -20.72 -5.75 11.22
CA LYS A 131 -20.48 -4.32 11.01
C LYS A 131 -19.73 -3.66 12.17
N ASN A 132 -18.50 -4.07 12.45
CA ASN A 132 -17.77 -3.64 13.64
C ASN A 132 -17.38 -2.16 13.56
N TRP A 133 -17.02 -1.68 12.37
CA TRP A 133 -16.66 -0.27 12.16
C TRP A 133 -17.87 0.66 12.26
N MET A 134 -19.08 0.12 12.17
CA MET A 134 -20.35 0.85 12.30
C MET A 134 -21.10 0.56 13.60
N ALA A 135 -20.47 -0.15 14.55
CA ALA A 135 -21.09 -0.43 15.84
C ALA A 135 -21.50 0.86 16.56
N TYR A 136 -22.71 0.88 17.12
CA TYR A 136 -23.33 2.07 17.74
C TYR A 136 -22.44 2.74 18.80
N ASN A 137 -21.71 1.94 19.57
CA ASN A 137 -20.80 2.41 20.61
C ASN A 137 -19.49 3.01 20.07
N GLY A 138 -19.15 2.81 18.79
CA GLY A 138 -17.94 3.31 18.15
C GLY A 138 -16.63 2.67 18.64
N GLU A 139 -16.68 1.54 19.35
CA GLU A 139 -15.52 0.99 20.07
C GLU A 139 -14.28 0.77 19.21
N TRP A 140 -14.43 0.34 17.95
CA TRP A 140 -13.31 0.07 17.05
C TRP A 140 -12.50 1.34 16.73
N TRP A 141 -13.16 2.49 16.64
CA TRP A 141 -12.50 3.77 16.39
C TRP A 141 -11.81 4.32 17.64
N TYR A 142 -12.39 4.09 18.81
CA TYR A 142 -12.03 4.84 20.00
C TYR A 142 -11.40 4.02 21.14
N ASP A 143 -11.88 2.80 21.38
CA ASP A 143 -11.72 2.15 22.69
C ASP A 143 -10.96 0.82 22.63
N ILE A 144 -10.97 0.11 21.50
CA ILE A 144 -10.25 -1.16 21.38
C ILE A 144 -8.76 -0.96 21.64
N THR A 145 -8.19 -1.70 22.59
CA THR A 145 -6.75 -1.67 22.92
C THR A 145 -6.06 -3.01 22.72
N THR A 146 -6.74 -3.94 22.06
CA THR A 146 -6.24 -5.28 21.73
C THR A 146 -6.47 -5.57 20.25
N ASP A 147 -5.51 -6.24 19.61
CA ASP A 147 -5.64 -6.62 18.21
C ASP A 147 -6.88 -7.51 18.01
N GLN A 148 -7.65 -7.26 16.95
CA GLN A 148 -8.78 -8.10 16.53
C GLN A 148 -8.58 -8.58 15.09
N GLY A 149 -9.12 -9.76 14.78
CA GLY A 149 -9.01 -10.37 13.46
C GLY A 149 -7.63 -10.94 13.14
N ASP A 150 -7.47 -11.40 11.90
CA ASP A 150 -6.19 -11.96 11.43
C ASP A 150 -5.22 -10.85 10.98
N LYS A 151 -4.26 -10.57 11.86
CA LYS A 151 -3.14 -9.64 11.66
C LYS A 151 -1.94 -10.24 10.94
N THR A 152 -1.90 -11.56 10.78
CA THR A 152 -0.77 -12.28 10.19
C THR A 152 -0.87 -12.38 8.67
N SER A 153 -2.06 -12.12 8.14
CA SER A 153 -2.37 -12.13 6.72
C SER A 153 -2.84 -10.78 6.25
N THR A 154 -2.43 -10.39 5.05
CA THR A 154 -2.90 -9.18 4.35
C THR A 154 -4.00 -9.49 3.32
N VAL A 155 -4.32 -10.78 3.12
CA VAL A 155 -5.29 -11.27 2.12
C VAL A 155 -6.64 -11.68 2.72
N GLY A 156 -6.81 -11.52 4.03
CA GLY A 156 -8.07 -11.84 4.72
C GLY A 156 -9.25 -10.99 4.23
N SER A 157 -10.47 -11.46 4.46
CA SER A 157 -11.71 -10.79 4.08
C SER A 157 -12.64 -10.53 5.27
N LEU A 158 -12.08 -10.49 6.48
CA LEU A 158 -12.78 -10.19 7.72
C LEU A 158 -12.17 -8.92 8.32
N ASP A 159 -12.95 -8.17 9.08
CA ASP A 159 -12.47 -7.03 9.81
C ASP A 159 -11.23 -7.37 10.65
N MET A 160 -10.33 -6.39 10.72
CA MET A 160 -9.10 -6.51 11.50
C MET A 160 -8.72 -5.12 12.01
N ILE A 161 -8.24 -5.06 13.23
CA ILE A 161 -7.59 -3.86 13.77
C ILE A 161 -6.34 -4.29 14.53
N THR A 162 -5.24 -3.60 14.33
CA THR A 162 -3.99 -3.87 15.05
C THR A 162 -3.66 -2.73 15.99
N SER A 163 -2.81 -3.01 16.97
CA SER A 163 -2.31 -2.04 17.93
C SER A 163 -1.56 -0.88 17.29
N ALA A 164 -1.07 -1.03 16.06
CA ALA A 164 -0.51 0.07 15.29
C ALA A 164 -1.55 1.19 15.05
N PHE A 165 -2.85 0.90 15.04
CA PHE A 165 -3.91 1.92 14.93
C PHE A 165 -3.85 3.00 16.03
N TRP A 166 -3.40 2.64 17.23
CA TRP A 166 -3.27 3.56 18.39
C TRP A 166 -1.84 3.69 18.92
N THR A 167 -0.84 3.05 18.30
CA THR A 167 0.56 3.15 18.71
C THR A 167 1.49 3.66 17.61
N GLN A 168 1.17 3.42 16.34
CA GLN A 168 1.99 3.86 15.21
C GLN A 168 1.61 5.29 14.82
N LYS A 169 2.52 6.22 15.10
CA LYS A 169 2.46 7.58 14.54
C LYS A 169 2.84 7.54 13.07
N GLY A 170 2.18 8.34 12.26
CA GLY A 170 2.52 8.48 10.85
C GLY A 170 2.15 9.84 10.32
N ARG A 171 2.45 10.04 9.04
CA ARG A 171 2.15 11.23 8.27
C ARG A 171 1.10 10.95 7.21
N GLU A 172 1.14 9.77 6.61
CA GLU A 172 0.27 9.44 5.49
C GLU A 172 -0.48 8.13 5.73
N ILE A 173 -1.60 7.99 5.02
CA ILE A 173 -2.35 6.75 4.91
C ILE A 173 -2.36 6.26 3.47
N LYS A 174 -2.50 4.95 3.28
CA LYS A 174 -2.91 4.37 2.00
C LYS A 174 -4.00 3.34 2.21
N ILE A 175 -4.78 3.10 1.16
CA ILE A 175 -5.78 2.03 1.11
C ILE A 175 -5.40 1.07 -0.01
N THR A 176 -5.51 -0.23 0.26
CA THR A 176 -5.27 -1.30 -0.72
C THR A 176 -6.39 -2.34 -0.63
N ARG A 177 -6.51 -3.20 -1.65
CA ARG A 177 -7.38 -4.37 -1.58
C ARG A 177 -6.65 -5.59 -1.06
N THR A 178 -7.39 -6.49 -0.42
CA THR A 178 -6.85 -7.76 0.09
C THR A 178 -6.65 -8.80 -1.00
N ASP A 179 -7.36 -8.70 -2.12
CA ASP A 179 -7.19 -9.58 -3.28
C ASP A 179 -6.07 -9.14 -4.25
N ASP A 180 -5.33 -8.08 -3.89
CA ASP A 180 -4.09 -7.68 -4.55
C ASP A 180 -2.88 -8.00 -3.66
N PRO A 181 -2.12 -9.08 -3.95
CA PRO A 181 -0.97 -9.47 -3.14
C PRO A 181 0.20 -8.49 -3.23
N THR A 182 0.20 -7.59 -4.21
CA THR A 182 1.23 -6.53 -4.34
C THR A 182 0.91 -5.30 -3.50
N HIS A 183 -0.31 -5.23 -2.95
CA HIS A 183 -0.81 -4.12 -2.14
C HIS A 183 -0.64 -2.78 -2.88
N THR A 184 -0.98 -2.79 -4.18
CA THR A 184 -0.97 -1.58 -5.00
C THR A 184 -1.93 -0.58 -4.37
N PRO A 185 -1.47 0.64 -4.03
CA PRO A 185 -2.33 1.66 -3.45
C PRO A 185 -3.49 2.00 -4.39
N LEU A 186 -4.71 1.95 -3.86
CA LEU A 186 -5.89 2.55 -4.48
C LEU A 186 -5.88 4.06 -4.29
N LEU A 187 -5.47 4.49 -3.09
CA LEU A 187 -5.14 5.87 -2.77
C LEU A 187 -3.95 5.92 -1.81
N VAL A 188 -3.26 7.06 -1.82
CA VAL A 188 -2.26 7.48 -0.82
C VAL A 188 -2.53 8.94 -0.50
N THR A 189 -2.56 9.31 0.79
CA THR A 189 -2.59 10.73 1.16
C THR A 189 -1.26 11.40 0.96
N THR A 190 -1.29 12.72 0.86
CA THR A 190 -0.11 13.56 0.73
C THR A 190 -0.19 14.73 1.70
N SER A 191 0.94 15.39 1.90
CA SER A 191 1.05 16.63 2.68
C SER A 191 0.79 16.48 4.18
N ASN A 192 1.28 15.39 4.78
CA ASN A 192 1.24 15.12 6.22
C ASN A 192 -0.20 15.04 6.76
N CYS A 193 -1.03 14.23 6.13
CA CYS A 193 -2.44 14.06 6.49
C CYS A 193 -2.68 13.78 7.99
N LEU A 194 -1.87 12.90 8.58
CA LEU A 194 -1.98 12.51 9.98
C LEU A 194 -1.31 13.49 10.95
N GLY A 195 -0.43 14.37 10.50
CA GLY A 195 0.21 15.36 11.37
C GLY A 195 1.11 14.76 12.45
N ASP A 196 1.82 13.67 12.15
CA ASP A 196 2.63 12.90 13.11
C ASP A 196 1.82 12.32 14.30
N MET A 197 0.50 12.18 14.14
CA MET A 197 -0.40 11.49 15.08
C MET A 197 -0.52 10.00 14.74
N THR A 198 -0.94 9.21 15.72
CA THR A 198 -1.53 7.90 15.43
C THR A 198 -2.86 8.08 14.70
N PHE A 199 -3.30 7.03 14.01
CA PHE A 199 -4.57 7.11 13.30
C PHE A 199 -5.75 7.34 14.26
N ARG A 200 -5.76 6.68 15.45
CA ARG A 200 -6.76 6.95 16.49
C ARG A 200 -6.73 8.40 16.99
N GLU A 201 -5.55 8.94 17.29
CA GLU A 201 -5.42 10.36 17.70
C GLU A 201 -5.98 11.29 16.62
N LYS A 202 -5.67 11.04 15.34
CA LYS A 202 -6.22 11.83 14.22
C LYS A 202 -7.74 11.77 14.21
N ILE A 203 -8.33 10.58 14.26
CA ILE A 203 -9.78 10.39 14.19
C ILE A 203 -10.49 11.02 15.41
N SER A 204 -9.97 10.79 16.61
CA SER A 204 -10.55 11.32 17.85
C SER A 204 -10.31 12.82 18.08
N SER A 205 -9.36 13.44 17.38
CA SER A 205 -9.08 14.88 17.51
C SER A 205 -10.25 15.77 17.10
N TYR A 206 -11.18 15.27 16.30
CA TYR A 206 -12.34 16.01 15.80
C TYR A 206 -13.54 15.96 16.74
N GLY A 207 -13.57 15.04 17.70
CA GLY A 207 -14.69 14.87 18.62
C GLY A 207 -14.85 13.44 19.11
N ASN A 208 -15.88 13.25 19.93
CA ASN A 208 -16.31 11.95 20.43
C ASN A 208 -17.69 11.64 19.88
N PHE A 209 -17.75 10.70 18.94
CA PHE A 209 -18.98 10.35 18.21
C PHE A 209 -19.60 9.01 18.60
N ARG A 210 -19.15 8.43 19.71
CA ARG A 210 -19.70 7.19 20.25
C ARG A 210 -21.19 7.33 20.57
N ASN A 211 -21.89 6.20 20.64
CA ASN A 211 -23.26 6.10 21.13
C ASN A 211 -24.25 6.97 20.34
N GLY A 212 -24.16 6.93 19.00
CA GLY A 212 -25.10 7.61 18.12
C GLY A 212 -25.00 9.14 18.08
N ALA A 213 -23.93 9.71 18.62
CA ALA A 213 -23.66 11.14 18.48
C ALA A 213 -23.41 11.50 17.01
N VAL A 214 -24.00 12.62 16.58
CA VAL A 214 -23.87 13.14 15.21
C VAL A 214 -22.45 13.64 14.98
N TRP A 215 -21.87 13.24 13.85
CA TRP A 215 -20.49 13.51 13.44
C TRP A 215 -20.29 14.98 13.08
N SER A 216 -21.09 15.47 12.14
CA SER A 216 -21.01 16.82 11.61
C SER A 216 -22.34 17.17 10.92
N SER A 217 -22.42 18.33 10.29
CA SER A 217 -23.60 18.75 9.52
C SER A 217 -23.12 19.54 8.30
N GLU A 218 -23.45 19.04 7.11
CA GLU A 218 -23.12 19.67 5.82
C GLU A 218 -21.62 20.02 5.67
N LYS A 219 -20.73 19.16 6.19
CA LYS A 219 -19.27 19.36 6.14
C LYS A 219 -18.49 18.09 6.41
N CYS A 220 -17.20 18.11 6.07
CA CYS A 220 -16.19 17.24 6.67
C CYS A 220 -15.41 18.00 7.75
N LEU A 221 -15.07 17.36 8.86
CA LEU A 221 -14.33 18.00 9.97
C LEU A 221 -12.83 18.17 9.67
N GLY A 222 -12.30 17.38 8.75
CA GLY A 222 -10.97 17.57 8.19
C GLY A 222 -10.86 16.93 6.81
N ASN A 223 -9.77 17.18 6.10
CA ASN A 223 -9.53 16.57 4.80
C ASN A 223 -8.03 16.47 4.49
N CYS A 224 -7.69 15.60 3.55
CA CYS A 224 -6.34 15.43 3.04
C CYS A 224 -6.36 15.24 1.52
N ALA A 225 -5.37 15.80 0.84
CA ALA A 225 -5.16 15.54 -0.58
C ALA A 225 -4.68 14.10 -0.79
N VAL A 226 -5.13 13.45 -1.86
CA VAL A 226 -4.73 12.09 -2.24
C VAL A 226 -4.26 12.00 -3.68
N THR A 227 -3.44 10.98 -3.94
CA THR A 227 -3.20 10.46 -5.28
C THR A 227 -3.85 9.09 -5.41
N TYR A 228 -4.62 8.89 -6.48
CA TYR A 228 -5.24 7.60 -6.78
C TYR A 228 -4.32 6.72 -7.64
N GLY A 229 -4.51 5.41 -7.54
CA GLY A 229 -3.75 4.40 -8.29
C GLY A 229 -4.47 3.06 -8.35
N GLY A 230 -3.78 2.05 -8.89
CA GLY A 230 -4.29 0.68 -8.93
C GLY A 230 -5.69 0.58 -9.55
N LYS A 231 -6.58 -0.17 -8.89
CA LYS A 231 -7.95 -0.46 -9.35
C LYS A 231 -9.01 0.40 -8.65
N TYR A 232 -8.70 1.64 -8.26
CA TYR A 232 -9.62 2.47 -7.49
C TYR A 232 -10.98 2.66 -8.19
N GLN A 233 -11.00 2.87 -9.51
CA GLN A 233 -12.23 3.09 -10.29
C GLN A 233 -13.23 1.92 -10.25
N SER A 234 -12.73 0.70 -10.03
CA SER A 234 -13.56 -0.51 -9.93
C SER A 234 -13.70 -0.99 -8.48
N THR A 235 -13.40 -0.13 -7.51
CA THR A 235 -13.48 -0.44 -6.08
C THR A 235 -14.66 0.31 -5.47
N VAL A 236 -15.50 -0.43 -4.75
CA VAL A 236 -16.65 0.13 -4.05
C VAL A 236 -16.16 1.13 -2.98
N GLY A 237 -16.86 2.26 -2.88
CA GLY A 237 -16.50 3.40 -2.03
C GLY A 237 -15.61 4.44 -2.68
N PHE A 238 -15.27 4.28 -3.96
CA PHE A 238 -14.50 5.23 -4.75
C PHE A 238 -15.32 5.87 -5.87
N SER A 239 -16.64 5.69 -5.91
CA SER A 239 -17.51 6.21 -6.98
C SER A 239 -17.41 7.73 -7.16
N GLN A 240 -17.19 8.47 -6.08
CA GLN A 240 -17.10 9.94 -6.11
C GLN A 240 -15.67 10.48 -6.28
N SER A 241 -14.68 9.61 -6.51
CA SER A 241 -13.25 9.98 -6.66
C SER A 241 -12.96 11.02 -7.74
N SER A 242 -13.86 11.19 -8.72
CA SER A 242 -13.73 12.13 -9.84
C SER A 242 -14.70 13.32 -9.78
N CYS A 243 -15.49 13.44 -8.73
CA CYS A 243 -16.51 14.47 -8.58
C CYS A 243 -16.02 15.66 -7.72
N ASP A 244 -16.41 16.89 -8.08
CA ASP A 244 -16.16 18.08 -7.25
C ASP A 244 -17.46 18.55 -6.60
N GLY A 245 -17.55 18.34 -5.29
CA GLY A 245 -18.67 18.79 -4.49
C GLY A 245 -18.36 20.09 -3.76
N ASP A 246 -19.41 20.69 -3.21
CA ASP A 246 -19.36 21.91 -2.42
C ASP A 246 -18.75 21.72 -1.02
N VAL A 247 -18.76 20.50 -0.48
CA VAL A 247 -18.17 20.15 0.82
C VAL A 247 -16.78 19.53 0.69
N LEU A 248 -16.60 18.62 -0.26
CA LEU A 248 -15.31 18.00 -0.56
C LEU A 248 -15.17 17.89 -2.08
N THR A 249 -13.96 18.06 -2.58
CA THR A 249 -13.63 17.99 -4.01
C THR A 249 -12.94 16.68 -4.35
N ARG A 250 -12.80 16.38 -5.65
CA ARG A 250 -12.04 15.21 -6.11
C ARG A 250 -10.60 15.22 -5.58
N ASN A 251 -9.94 14.07 -5.64
CA ASN A 251 -8.56 13.89 -5.16
C ASN A 251 -8.37 14.26 -3.68
N LYS A 252 -9.40 14.05 -2.85
CA LYS A 252 -9.32 14.20 -1.41
C LYS A 252 -9.97 13.03 -0.69
N ILE A 253 -9.58 12.86 0.56
CA ILE A 253 -10.42 12.24 1.57
C ILE A 253 -10.91 13.30 2.55
N GLY A 254 -12.07 13.07 3.16
CA GLY A 254 -12.60 13.87 4.25
C GLY A 254 -12.84 13.01 5.48
N PHE A 255 -12.67 13.57 6.67
CA PHE A 255 -12.94 12.90 7.94
C PHE A 255 -14.26 13.37 8.52
N TRP A 256 -15.06 12.43 9.04
CA TRP A 256 -16.34 12.70 9.70
C TRP A 256 -17.24 13.60 8.85
N CYS A 257 -17.47 13.16 7.61
CA CYS A 257 -18.27 13.89 6.66
C CYS A 257 -19.76 13.59 6.86
N ASP A 258 -20.55 14.63 6.69
CA ASP A 258 -22.01 14.58 6.64
C ASP A 258 -22.49 15.51 5.53
N TYR A 259 -23.53 15.09 4.81
CA TYR A 259 -24.24 15.94 3.88
C TYR A 259 -25.72 15.59 3.81
N GLY A 260 -26.58 16.60 3.83
CA GLY A 260 -28.02 16.43 3.71
C GLY A 260 -28.67 15.71 4.91
N ALA A 261 -29.67 14.89 4.62
CA ALA A 261 -30.59 14.33 5.62
C ALA A 261 -30.15 12.97 6.18
N GLY A 262 -28.87 12.63 6.12
CA GLY A 262 -28.37 11.45 6.83
C GLY A 262 -27.13 10.76 6.31
N ASP A 263 -26.60 11.27 5.20
CA ASP A 263 -25.53 10.62 4.47
C ASP A 263 -24.22 11.02 5.11
N GLY A 264 -23.39 10.05 5.47
CA GLY A 264 -22.12 10.34 6.10
C GLY A 264 -21.10 9.22 5.97
N ALA A 265 -19.83 9.58 6.17
CA ALA A 265 -18.75 8.62 6.29
C ALA A 265 -17.73 9.07 7.33
N VAL A 266 -17.14 8.12 8.05
CA VAL A 266 -15.96 8.42 8.87
C VAL A 266 -14.80 8.86 7.98
N ILE A 267 -14.64 8.22 6.81
CA ILE A 267 -13.72 8.68 5.76
C ILE A 267 -14.43 8.70 4.41
N SER A 268 -14.83 9.88 3.92
CA SER A 268 -15.30 10.02 2.54
C SER A 268 -14.13 10.03 1.56
N ILE A 269 -14.31 9.40 0.40
CA ILE A 269 -13.29 9.31 -0.65
C ILE A 269 -13.80 9.96 -1.93
N GLY A 270 -13.24 11.12 -2.28
CA GLY A 270 -13.66 11.90 -3.44
C GLY A 270 -14.55 13.07 -3.07
N GLY A 271 -15.39 13.51 -4.00
CA GLY A 271 -16.24 14.68 -3.81
C GLY A 271 -17.42 14.40 -2.88
N VAL A 272 -17.75 15.36 -2.02
CA VAL A 272 -18.92 15.34 -1.13
C VAL A 272 -19.73 16.60 -1.39
N GLY A 273 -21.02 16.43 -1.61
CA GLY A 273 -21.91 17.56 -1.89
C GLY A 273 -23.13 17.19 -2.71
N SER A 274 -23.97 18.19 -2.99
CA SER A 274 -25.20 18.01 -3.79
C SER A 274 -24.94 17.47 -5.18
N ALA A 275 -23.76 17.79 -5.76
CA ALA A 275 -23.34 17.31 -7.07
C ALA A 275 -22.68 15.91 -7.04
N CYS A 276 -22.32 15.38 -5.87
CA CYS A 276 -21.40 14.24 -5.73
C CYS A 276 -21.92 13.12 -4.86
N GLY A 277 -23.16 12.69 -5.08
CA GLY A 277 -23.73 11.58 -4.32
C GLY A 277 -23.75 11.79 -2.80
N ARG A 278 -23.56 13.03 -2.31
CA ARG A 278 -23.54 13.37 -0.87
C ARG A 278 -22.35 12.74 -0.13
N ALA A 279 -22.49 12.20 1.09
CA ALA A 279 -21.36 11.82 1.94
C ALA A 279 -21.31 10.33 2.37
N ASP A 280 -22.18 9.49 1.82
CA ASP A 280 -22.39 8.06 2.11
C ASP A 280 -21.45 7.10 1.37
N HIS A 281 -20.29 7.57 0.92
CA HIS A 281 -19.31 6.78 0.20
C HIS A 281 -17.93 6.82 0.87
N GLY A 282 -17.16 5.73 0.79
CA GLY A 282 -15.83 5.60 1.40
C GLY A 282 -15.78 4.52 2.49
N LEU A 283 -15.18 4.84 3.64
CA LEU A 283 -15.06 3.93 4.79
C LEU A 283 -16.00 4.33 5.93
N ALA A 284 -16.62 3.32 6.55
CA ALA A 284 -17.62 3.45 7.60
C ALA A 284 -18.70 4.49 7.23
N VAL A 285 -19.51 4.09 6.26
CA VAL A 285 -20.56 4.91 5.66
C VAL A 285 -21.90 4.65 6.32
N THR A 286 -22.79 5.65 6.31
CA THR A 286 -24.09 5.61 6.98
C THR A 286 -25.12 6.48 6.26
N GLU A 287 -26.39 6.10 6.39
CA GLU A 287 -27.57 6.88 5.99
C GLU A 287 -28.56 7.07 7.18
N GLU A 288 -28.05 7.09 8.42
CA GLU A 288 -28.83 7.05 9.66
C GLU A 288 -29.53 8.38 10.02
N ASN A 289 -30.20 9.04 9.08
CA ASN A 289 -30.83 10.38 9.20
C ASN A 289 -29.88 11.53 9.66
N ALA A 290 -28.64 11.20 10.01
CA ALA A 290 -27.47 12.04 10.21
C ALA A 290 -26.23 11.15 10.07
N GLY A 291 -25.07 11.72 9.76
CA GLY A 291 -23.78 11.05 9.93
C GLY A 291 -23.59 10.63 11.39
N LYS A 292 -23.85 9.36 11.71
CA LYS A 292 -23.68 8.76 13.04
C LYS A 292 -23.46 7.25 12.95
N PHE A 293 -22.92 6.68 14.02
CA PHE A 293 -22.82 5.22 14.14
C PHE A 293 -24.18 4.57 14.35
N GLY A 294 -24.34 3.39 13.74
CA GLY A 294 -25.56 2.62 13.72
C GLY A 294 -25.42 1.49 12.71
N THR A 295 -25.96 0.31 13.04
CA THR A 295 -25.87 -0.86 12.17
C THR A 295 -27.07 -0.99 11.24
N SER A 296 -28.12 -0.20 11.44
CA SER A 296 -29.37 -0.32 10.69
C SER A 296 -29.28 0.25 9.29
N ALA A 297 -28.44 1.27 9.06
CA ALA A 297 -28.13 1.81 7.73
C ALA A 297 -26.63 2.15 7.54
N GLY A 298 -25.73 1.33 8.09
CA GLY A 298 -24.28 1.55 8.00
C GLY A 298 -23.50 0.39 7.35
N CYS A 299 -22.38 0.69 6.69
CA CYS A 299 -21.46 -0.28 6.07
C CYS A 299 -19.99 0.03 6.39
N ASP A 300 -19.15 -1.00 6.53
CA ASP A 300 -17.72 -0.82 6.83
C ASP A 300 -16.99 -0.14 5.68
N PHE A 301 -17.45 -0.34 4.44
CA PHE A 301 -17.18 0.52 3.29
C PHE A 301 -18.29 0.41 2.24
N GLY A 302 -18.46 1.43 1.40
CA GLY A 302 -19.57 1.44 0.45
C GLY A 302 -19.58 2.68 -0.41
N ASP A 303 -20.37 2.67 -1.48
CA ASP A 303 -20.77 3.87 -2.23
C ASP A 303 -22.10 4.47 -1.74
N TYR A 304 -22.77 3.77 -0.80
CA TYR A 304 -24.03 4.13 -0.14
C TYR A 304 -24.07 3.48 1.25
N GLY A 305 -24.77 4.09 2.21
CA GLY A 305 -24.99 3.53 3.54
C GLY A 305 -26.30 2.75 3.59
N THR A 306 -26.27 1.44 3.78
CA THR A 306 -27.51 0.62 3.71
C THR A 306 -27.63 -0.38 4.84
N SER A 307 -28.86 -0.89 5.04
CA SER A 307 -29.11 -1.98 5.99
C SER A 307 -28.42 -3.28 5.58
N SER A 308 -28.26 -3.51 4.27
CA SER A 308 -27.63 -4.68 3.69
C SER A 308 -26.50 -4.31 2.74
N CYS A 309 -25.30 -4.14 3.31
CA CYS A 309 -24.10 -3.77 2.59
C CYS A 309 -23.72 -4.82 1.55
N GLN A 310 -23.33 -4.36 0.36
CA GLN A 310 -22.89 -5.28 -0.69
C GLN A 310 -21.60 -5.98 -0.27
N LYS A 311 -21.69 -7.31 -0.14
CA LYS A 311 -20.55 -8.18 0.11
C LYS A 311 -19.62 -8.17 -1.10
N GLN A 312 -18.33 -7.98 -0.85
CA GLN A 312 -17.30 -8.00 -1.87
C GLN A 312 -16.43 -9.25 -1.71
N SER A 313 -15.80 -9.71 -2.79
CA SER A 313 -14.79 -10.77 -2.73
C SER A 313 -13.47 -10.30 -2.12
N TYR A 314 -13.36 -9.01 -1.77
CA TYR A 314 -12.19 -8.35 -1.22
C TYR A 314 -12.61 -7.49 -0.03
N ALA A 315 -11.63 -7.13 0.79
CA ALA A 315 -11.75 -6.14 1.84
C ALA A 315 -10.75 -5.00 1.58
N LEU A 316 -10.90 -3.89 2.29
CA LEU A 316 -10.01 -2.74 2.19
C LEU A 316 -9.04 -2.73 3.37
N ASN A 317 -7.74 -2.83 3.09
CA ASN A 317 -6.68 -2.65 4.07
C ASN A 317 -6.33 -1.16 4.17
N LEU A 318 -6.20 -0.66 5.39
CA LEU A 318 -5.73 0.69 5.71
C LEU A 318 -4.35 0.61 6.35
N TRP A 319 -3.44 1.45 5.85
CA TRP A 319 -2.04 1.46 6.25
C TRP A 319 -1.60 2.87 6.64
N VAL A 320 -0.58 2.96 7.50
CA VAL A 320 0.03 4.22 7.96
C VAL A 320 1.54 4.21 7.71
N GLN A 321 2.10 5.39 7.42
CA GLN A 321 3.54 5.62 7.23
C GLN A 321 3.96 6.98 7.77
#